data_AF-A0A248K4M9-F1
#
_entry.id   AF-A0A248K4M9-F1
#
_cell.length_a   1.000
_cell.length_b   1.000
_cell.length_c   1.000
_cell.angle_alpha   90.00
_cell.angle_beta   90.00
_cell.angle_gamma   90.00
#
_symmetry.space_group_name_H-M   'P 1'
#
loop_
_entity.id
_entity.type
_entity.pdbx_description
1 polymer ?
#
loop_
_entity_poly.entity_id
_entity_poly.type
_entity_poly.pdbx_seq_one_letter_code
_entity_poly.pdbx_strand_id
1 'polypeptide(L)'
;MTHQAPLQSADLIEYLTARAWKIPPGVEETAFRYLVGRLDFAGLLGLVEAAREAAPWMRPASLYQLWLDEVPADATLRHAAYFNLGVELANVGDTVAAGAAYNAALSLKSDFLIAAINLGLMSEGQGKHDEALEIWRRSIQPDDMRTTLLNQRGRLLERLNRFEEAERELYRSLLTVPKQSDAISHWVHLRLKMCAWPVYLPIPGLTKDDMVASSGGLTLMSLFDENAVVNRWVEQWISRFGAPERLAPAQGYAHEKVRIGYLSSDYNLHPVSMLMVELIEKHDRAKFEVYGYDMGLDDNSYLRHRILGAFDQWFRVVEMSDDQVAALMRQHELDILVDLNGLTDGSRPGIVRRKPAPVQITYLGFVGSQPIPELDYAIVDDFVVPKDLAGDFHPKPLYMPICYQVNDSKALVDPSPTRESVGLPADKFVYTCFSNTYKITEEVFDAWMRILGGVDNSVLWLLARTPWARQNMQERARARGIDPGRLLFAGPASPAQYLARLPLADVFLDTYPYNSGTTASDALRMGLPIVTLSGKTFASRMAGSLLRTVGLPQGVTTSVDDYVKLAVKLGNKPKEYKAFRDALAGGEAWRRTLGDTDRFVQELEERLLAIRVTPGKAG
;
A
#
# COMPACT_ATOMS: atom_id res chain seq x y z
N MET A 1 62.37 -19.90 19.24
CA MET A 1 61.26 -19.02 18.84
C MET A 1 61.64 -18.36 17.53
N THR A 2 61.34 -19.01 16.41
CA THR A 2 61.51 -18.43 15.07
C THR A 2 60.19 -17.79 14.68
N HIS A 3 60.17 -16.46 14.55
CA HIS A 3 59.12 -15.75 13.83
C HIS A 3 59.12 -16.24 12.38
N GLN A 4 58.32 -17.26 12.07
CA GLN A 4 57.97 -17.58 10.70
C GLN A 4 57.10 -16.44 10.18
N ALA A 5 57.45 -15.89 9.01
CA ALA A 5 56.60 -14.93 8.31
C ALA A 5 55.19 -15.53 8.11
N PRO A 6 54.12 -14.72 8.15
CA PRO A 6 52.79 -15.21 7.83
C PRO A 6 52.81 -15.85 6.45
N LEU A 7 52.24 -17.06 6.34
CA LEU A 7 52.01 -17.73 5.06
C LEU A 7 51.24 -16.77 4.15
N GLN A 8 51.78 -16.51 2.97
CA GLN A 8 51.16 -15.62 2.00
C GLN A 8 50.02 -16.39 1.32
N SER A 9 48.85 -15.77 1.15
CA SER A 9 47.71 -16.36 0.45
C SER A 9 48.08 -16.91 -0.93
N ALA A 10 49.12 -16.33 -1.56
CA ALA A 10 49.68 -16.74 -2.84
C ALA A 10 50.08 -18.23 -2.89
N ASP A 11 50.66 -18.79 -1.83
CA ASP A 11 51.11 -20.20 -1.81
C ASP A 11 49.92 -21.17 -1.83
N LEU A 12 48.82 -20.81 -1.17
CA LEU A 12 47.57 -21.57 -1.17
C LEU A 12 46.77 -21.36 -2.46
N ILE A 13 46.88 -20.19 -3.10
CA ILE A 13 46.28 -19.91 -4.40
C ILE A 13 46.96 -20.73 -5.51
N GLU A 14 48.29 -20.84 -5.48
CA GLU A 14 49.05 -21.73 -6.36
C GLU A 14 48.64 -23.20 -6.16
N TYR A 15 48.44 -23.62 -4.90
CA TYR A 15 47.90 -24.95 -4.55
C TYR A 15 46.49 -25.19 -5.11
N LEU A 16 45.57 -24.21 -5.02
CA LEU A 16 44.21 -24.33 -5.57
C LEU A 16 44.15 -24.34 -7.10
N THR A 17 45.09 -23.66 -7.77
CA THR A 17 45.14 -23.52 -9.23
C THR A 17 45.86 -24.68 -9.94
N ALA A 18 46.82 -25.34 -9.29
CA ALA A 18 47.74 -26.30 -9.95
C ALA A 18 47.10 -27.63 -10.43
N ARG A 19 45.86 -27.97 -10.05
CA ARG A 19 45.05 -29.13 -10.51
C ARG A 19 45.69 -30.53 -10.54
N ALA A 20 46.93 -30.72 -10.09
CA ALA A 20 47.65 -31.96 -10.31
C ALA A 20 48.55 -32.31 -9.13
N TRP A 21 48.09 -33.16 -8.20
CA TRP A 21 48.98 -34.08 -7.51
C TRP A 21 48.36 -35.47 -7.33
N LYS A 22 49.24 -36.46 -7.49
CA LYS A 22 49.05 -37.86 -7.12
C LYS A 22 49.70 -38.04 -5.73
N ILE A 23 48.96 -37.81 -4.65
CA ILE A 23 49.40 -38.07 -3.26
C ILE A 23 48.30 -38.88 -2.54
N PRO A 24 48.65 -39.78 -1.59
CA PRO A 24 47.66 -40.62 -0.90
C PRO A 24 46.63 -39.81 -0.08
N PRO A 25 45.35 -40.25 -0.03
CA PRO A 25 44.30 -39.57 0.76
C PRO A 25 44.66 -39.41 2.24
N GLY A 26 44.46 -38.21 2.81
CA GLY A 26 44.56 -37.91 4.25
C GLY A 26 45.75 -37.03 4.68
N VAL A 27 46.85 -37.00 3.91
CA VAL A 27 48.03 -36.15 4.22
C VAL A 27 47.86 -34.73 3.66
N GLU A 28 47.29 -34.60 2.45
CA GLU A 28 46.97 -33.30 1.83
C GLU A 28 45.91 -32.52 2.61
N GLU A 29 44.88 -33.22 3.12
CA GLU A 29 43.81 -32.58 3.89
C GLU A 29 44.37 -31.98 5.17
N THR A 30 45.12 -32.74 5.96
CA THR A 30 45.69 -32.26 7.23
C THR A 30 46.62 -31.06 7.02
N ALA A 31 47.46 -31.09 5.97
CA ALA A 31 48.34 -29.97 5.63
C ALA A 31 47.55 -28.74 5.18
N PHE A 32 46.54 -28.91 4.32
CA PHE A 32 45.69 -27.82 3.87
C PHE A 32 44.90 -27.18 5.02
N ARG A 33 44.30 -27.99 5.90
CA ARG A 33 43.63 -27.53 7.13
C ARG A 33 44.58 -26.70 8.00
N TYR A 34 45.78 -27.22 8.25
CA TYR A 34 46.81 -26.55 9.02
C TYR A 34 47.23 -25.19 8.42
N LEU A 35 47.36 -25.11 7.10
CA LEU A 35 47.72 -23.87 6.39
C LEU A 35 46.58 -22.85 6.44
N VAL A 36 45.34 -23.27 6.24
CA VAL A 36 44.15 -22.40 6.33
C VAL A 36 44.02 -21.82 7.75
N GLY A 37 44.24 -22.62 8.80
CA GLY A 37 44.21 -22.17 10.19
C GLY A 37 45.28 -21.14 10.57
N ARG A 38 46.31 -20.96 9.74
CA ARG A 38 47.36 -19.95 9.93
C ARG A 38 47.11 -18.65 9.16
N LEU A 39 46.10 -18.60 8.29
CA LEU A 39 45.71 -17.37 7.61
C LEU A 39 45.11 -16.39 8.62
N ASP A 40 45.50 -15.12 8.52
CA ASP A 40 44.68 -14.06 9.09
C ASP A 40 43.37 -13.90 8.30
N PHE A 41 42.44 -13.10 8.80
CA PHE A 41 41.14 -12.96 8.15
C PHE A 41 41.26 -12.35 6.75
N ALA A 42 42.22 -11.45 6.51
CA ALA A 42 42.46 -10.88 5.19
C ALA A 42 42.96 -11.95 4.20
N GLY A 43 43.85 -12.83 4.65
CA GLY A 43 44.32 -13.99 3.91
C GLY A 43 43.20 -14.96 3.55
N LEU A 44 42.27 -15.20 4.48
CA LEU A 44 41.06 -15.99 4.23
C LEU A 44 40.17 -15.36 3.15
N LEU A 45 39.92 -14.05 3.21
CA LEU A 45 39.13 -13.36 2.19
C LEU A 45 39.78 -13.47 0.81
N GLY A 46 41.10 -13.27 0.73
CA GLY A 46 41.86 -13.44 -0.51
C GLY A 46 41.80 -14.86 -1.06
N LEU A 47 41.88 -15.87 -0.17
CA LEU A 47 41.75 -17.28 -0.55
C LEU A 47 40.35 -17.59 -1.10
N VAL A 48 39.30 -17.08 -0.45
CA VAL A 48 37.91 -17.26 -0.90
C VAL A 48 37.70 -16.65 -2.27
N GLU A 49 38.17 -15.44 -2.51
CA GLU A 49 38.01 -14.77 -3.81
C GLU A 49 38.74 -15.55 -4.91
N ALA A 50 40.00 -15.94 -4.68
CA ALA A 50 40.75 -16.74 -5.63
C ALA A 50 40.11 -18.12 -5.90
N ALA A 51 39.52 -18.74 -4.87
CA ALA A 51 38.81 -20.00 -5.03
C ALA A 51 37.57 -19.86 -5.93
N ARG A 52 36.86 -18.73 -5.88
CA ARG A 52 35.71 -18.49 -6.78
C ARG A 52 36.12 -18.51 -8.24
N GLU A 53 37.29 -17.96 -8.56
CA GLU A 53 37.80 -17.89 -9.93
C GLU A 53 38.45 -19.20 -10.39
N ALA A 54 39.33 -19.77 -9.56
CA ALA A 54 40.22 -20.85 -9.95
C ALA A 54 39.72 -22.26 -9.57
N ALA A 55 38.87 -22.35 -8.54
CA ALA A 55 38.44 -23.61 -7.95
C ALA A 55 36.93 -23.62 -7.63
N PRO A 56 36.06 -23.50 -8.65
CA PRO A 56 34.60 -23.37 -8.45
C PRO A 56 33.95 -24.59 -7.78
N TRP A 57 34.65 -25.72 -7.70
CA TRP A 57 34.24 -26.90 -6.95
C TRP A 57 34.44 -26.76 -5.43
N MET A 58 35.32 -25.85 -4.99
CA MET A 58 35.55 -25.54 -3.59
C MET A 58 34.56 -24.46 -3.15
N ARG A 59 33.61 -24.85 -2.28
CA ARG A 59 32.60 -23.91 -1.80
C ARG A 59 33.22 -22.90 -0.83
N PRO A 60 33.00 -21.59 -1.01
CA PRO A 60 33.43 -20.55 -0.07
C PRO A 60 33.02 -20.83 1.39
N ALA A 61 31.81 -21.34 1.61
CA ALA A 61 31.34 -21.75 2.94
C ALA A 61 32.28 -22.79 3.60
N SER A 62 32.82 -23.74 2.83
CA SER A 62 33.74 -24.75 3.35
C SER A 62 35.07 -24.14 3.80
N LEU A 63 35.55 -23.10 3.11
CA LEU A 63 36.77 -22.37 3.50
C LEU A 63 36.57 -21.59 4.80
N TYR A 64 35.44 -20.89 4.95
CA TYR A 64 35.12 -20.20 6.20
C TYR A 64 34.96 -21.18 7.37
N GLN A 65 34.24 -22.30 7.17
CA GLN A 65 34.07 -23.32 8.20
C GLN A 65 35.43 -23.91 8.61
N LEU A 66 36.27 -24.26 7.63
CA LEU A 66 37.58 -24.82 7.90
C LEU A 66 38.46 -23.84 8.68
N TRP A 67 38.47 -22.56 8.29
CA TRP A 67 39.20 -21.55 9.03
C TRP A 67 38.70 -21.43 10.48
N LEU A 68 37.37 -21.42 10.68
CA LEU A 68 36.74 -21.35 12.01
C LEU A 68 37.06 -22.56 12.91
N ASP A 69 37.22 -23.75 12.32
CA ASP A 69 37.57 -24.98 13.03
C ASP A 69 39.02 -24.97 13.54
N GLU A 70 39.92 -24.31 12.81
CA GLU A 70 41.37 -24.33 13.06
C GLU A 70 41.88 -23.11 13.84
N VAL A 71 41.25 -21.93 13.68
CA VAL A 71 41.69 -20.76 14.44
C VAL A 71 41.34 -20.88 15.93
N PRO A 72 42.14 -20.29 16.84
CA PRO A 72 41.82 -20.24 18.27
C PRO A 72 40.47 -19.61 18.58
N ALA A 73 39.82 -20.03 19.66
CA ALA A 73 38.48 -19.54 20.05
C ALA A 73 38.44 -18.03 20.36
N ASP A 74 39.57 -17.45 20.75
CA ASP A 74 39.76 -16.03 21.09
C ASP A 74 40.18 -15.16 19.88
N ALA A 75 40.25 -15.73 18.67
CA ALA A 75 40.57 -14.96 17.46
C ALA A 75 39.52 -13.85 17.21
N THR A 76 40.00 -12.61 17.07
CA THR A 76 39.18 -11.39 17.11
C THR A 76 38.12 -11.27 16.00
N LEU A 77 38.35 -11.89 14.83
CA LEU A 77 37.49 -11.79 13.65
C LEU A 77 36.63 -13.03 13.38
N ARG A 78 36.52 -13.96 14.35
CA ARG A 78 35.61 -15.12 14.24
C ARG A 78 34.17 -14.70 13.96
N HIS A 79 33.68 -13.63 14.58
CA HIS A 79 32.33 -13.12 14.33
C HIS A 79 32.12 -12.73 12.85
N ALA A 80 33.12 -12.12 12.20
CA ALA A 80 33.07 -11.76 10.79
C ALA A 80 33.13 -12.99 9.88
N ALA A 81 33.95 -13.99 10.21
CA ALA A 81 33.99 -15.25 9.49
C ALA A 81 32.68 -16.04 9.59
N TYR A 82 32.06 -16.12 10.78
CA TYR A 82 30.73 -16.71 10.95
C TYR A 82 29.65 -15.96 10.16
N PHE A 83 29.71 -14.63 10.10
CA PHE A 83 28.79 -13.86 9.26
C PHE A 83 28.96 -14.17 7.77
N ASN A 84 30.20 -14.16 7.25
CA ASN A 84 30.45 -14.48 5.85
C ASN A 84 30.05 -15.92 5.52
N LEU A 85 30.32 -16.88 6.42
CA LEU A 85 29.83 -18.25 6.32
C LEU A 85 28.29 -18.28 6.17
N GLY A 86 27.59 -17.54 7.02
CA GLY A 86 26.13 -17.43 6.96
C GLY A 86 25.62 -16.86 5.62
N VAL A 87 26.30 -15.85 5.07
CA VAL A 87 25.98 -15.29 3.74
C VAL A 87 26.14 -16.35 2.65
N GLU A 88 27.24 -17.09 2.63
CA GLU A 88 27.47 -18.14 1.63
C GLU A 88 26.45 -19.28 1.73
N LEU A 89 26.09 -19.69 2.95
CA LEU A 89 25.08 -20.72 3.19
C LEU A 89 23.68 -20.26 2.76
N ALA A 90 23.33 -19.00 3.03
CA ALA A 90 22.08 -18.41 2.59
C ALA A 90 21.97 -18.37 1.05
N ASN A 91 23.07 -18.01 0.36
CA ASN A 91 23.12 -17.97 -1.10
C ASN A 91 22.89 -19.33 -1.77
N VAL A 92 23.24 -20.44 -1.10
CA VAL A 92 22.96 -21.81 -1.59
C VAL A 92 21.65 -22.39 -1.06
N GLY A 93 20.84 -21.59 -0.35
CA GLY A 93 19.52 -21.97 0.17
C GLY A 93 19.55 -22.75 1.49
N ASP A 94 20.72 -22.95 2.12
CA ASP A 94 20.81 -23.61 3.43
C ASP A 94 20.51 -22.64 4.57
N THR A 95 19.22 -22.32 4.71
CA THR A 95 18.73 -21.35 5.70
C THR A 95 18.95 -21.81 7.15
N VAL A 96 19.02 -23.11 7.40
CA VAL A 96 19.24 -23.65 8.76
C VAL A 96 20.69 -23.43 9.19
N ALA A 97 21.65 -23.83 8.35
CA ALA A 97 23.07 -23.65 8.66
C ALA A 97 23.44 -22.15 8.66
N ALA A 98 22.87 -21.36 7.75
CA ALA A 98 23.08 -19.91 7.71
C ALA A 98 22.60 -19.22 9.00
N GLY A 99 21.40 -19.58 9.49
CA GLY A 99 20.87 -19.06 10.76
C GLY A 99 21.74 -19.44 11.96
N ALA A 100 22.30 -20.66 11.99
CA ALA A 100 23.25 -21.06 13.02
C ALA A 100 24.56 -20.24 12.97
N ALA A 101 25.08 -19.98 11.77
CA ALA A 101 26.28 -19.17 11.57
C ALA A 101 26.06 -17.71 12.02
N TYR A 102 24.92 -17.08 11.68
CA TYR A 102 24.61 -15.74 12.16
C TYR A 102 24.43 -15.69 13.69
N ASN A 103 23.79 -16.70 14.29
CA ASN A 103 23.69 -16.79 15.75
C ASN A 103 25.07 -16.91 16.41
N ALA A 104 25.99 -17.69 15.83
CA ALA A 104 27.36 -17.78 16.31
C ALA A 104 28.09 -16.43 16.22
N ALA A 105 27.90 -15.69 15.12
CA ALA A 105 28.44 -14.34 14.97
C ALA A 105 27.92 -13.39 16.08
N LEU A 106 26.61 -13.40 16.35
CA LEU A 106 25.98 -12.58 17.39
C LEU A 106 26.34 -13.02 18.82
N SER A 107 26.64 -14.29 19.04
CA SER A 107 27.09 -14.80 20.34
C SER A 107 28.51 -14.31 20.67
N LEU A 108 29.35 -14.11 19.65
CA LEU A 108 30.70 -13.55 19.82
C LEU A 108 30.69 -12.02 19.85
N LYS A 109 29.79 -11.40 19.09
CA LYS A 109 29.65 -9.95 18.99
C LYS A 109 28.17 -9.57 18.91
N SER A 110 27.56 -9.32 20.07
CA SER A 110 26.13 -9.03 20.18
C SER A 110 25.70 -7.75 19.48
N ASP A 111 26.64 -6.84 19.23
CA ASP A 111 26.45 -5.59 18.51
C ASP A 111 26.72 -5.67 17.00
N PHE A 112 26.82 -6.88 16.45
CA PHE A 112 27.10 -7.04 15.03
C PHE A 112 25.86 -6.83 14.16
N LEU A 113 25.57 -5.56 13.87
CA LEU A 113 24.36 -5.09 13.19
C LEU A 113 23.98 -5.92 11.94
N ILE A 114 24.93 -6.17 11.04
CA ILE A 114 24.64 -6.82 9.75
C ILE A 114 24.22 -8.28 9.95
N ALA A 115 24.81 -8.98 10.93
CA ALA A 115 24.39 -10.34 11.29
C ALA A 115 22.98 -10.36 11.91
N ALA A 116 22.65 -9.38 12.75
CA ALA A 116 21.32 -9.26 13.34
C ALA A 116 20.24 -8.98 12.29
N ILE A 117 20.53 -8.08 11.33
CA ILE A 117 19.63 -7.79 10.21
C ILE A 117 19.37 -9.06 9.41
N ASN A 118 20.43 -9.74 8.95
CA ASN A 118 20.29 -10.92 8.11
C ASN A 118 19.58 -12.08 8.81
N LEU A 119 19.91 -12.34 10.08
CA LEU A 119 19.23 -13.38 10.86
C LEU A 119 17.75 -13.06 11.05
N GLY A 120 17.41 -11.83 11.42
CA GLY A 120 16.01 -11.45 11.59
C GLY A 120 15.22 -11.46 10.28
N LEU A 121 15.80 -11.00 9.16
CA LEU A 121 15.17 -11.08 7.84
C LEU A 121 14.97 -12.54 7.40
N MET A 122 15.90 -13.42 7.73
CA MET A 122 15.77 -14.85 7.47
C MET A 122 14.65 -15.48 8.31
N SER A 123 14.58 -15.19 9.61
CA SER A 123 13.48 -15.65 10.47
C SER A 123 12.13 -15.08 10.01
N GLU A 124 12.10 -13.82 9.55
CA GLU A 124 10.91 -13.20 8.95
C GLU A 124 10.46 -13.93 7.67
N GLY A 125 11.39 -14.24 6.75
CA GLY A 125 11.11 -14.99 5.52
C GLY A 125 10.59 -16.41 5.77
N GLN A 126 10.92 -17.00 6.92
CA GLN A 126 10.39 -18.28 7.40
C GLN A 126 9.04 -18.14 8.14
N GLY A 127 8.48 -16.93 8.25
CA GLY A 127 7.24 -16.65 8.99
C GLY A 127 7.39 -16.60 10.51
N LYS A 128 8.63 -16.70 11.04
CA LYS A 128 8.93 -16.66 12.49
C LYS A 128 9.07 -15.20 12.96
N HIS A 129 7.97 -14.47 12.87
CA HIS A 129 7.97 -13.02 13.05
C HIS A 129 8.39 -12.55 14.45
N ASP A 130 7.91 -13.21 15.52
CA ASP A 130 8.29 -12.83 16.89
C ASP A 130 9.76 -13.12 17.19
N GLU A 131 10.32 -14.17 16.59
CA GLU A 131 11.76 -14.47 16.68
C GLU A 131 12.58 -13.36 16.01
N ALA A 132 12.20 -12.94 14.80
CA ALA A 132 12.85 -11.84 14.10
C ALA A 132 12.83 -10.53 14.92
N LEU A 133 11.68 -10.20 15.51
CA LEU A 133 11.53 -9.02 16.37
C LEU A 133 12.42 -9.10 17.61
N GLU A 134 12.57 -10.29 18.20
CA GLU A 134 13.41 -10.52 19.38
C GLU A 134 14.91 -10.46 19.05
N ILE A 135 15.33 -11.04 17.92
CA ILE A 135 16.71 -10.95 17.39
C ILE A 135 17.11 -9.49 17.25
N TRP A 136 16.28 -8.69 16.57
CA TRP A 136 16.55 -7.27 16.40
C TRP A 136 16.50 -6.52 17.73
N ARG A 137 15.55 -6.82 18.63
CA ARG A 137 15.45 -6.17 19.95
C ARG A 137 16.72 -6.34 20.79
N ARG A 138 17.26 -7.56 20.86
CA ARG A 138 18.48 -7.87 21.62
C ARG A 138 19.74 -7.26 21.03
N SER A 139 19.73 -6.97 19.73
CA SER A 139 20.87 -6.45 18.98
C SER A 139 20.87 -4.92 18.85
N ILE A 140 19.89 -4.22 19.46
CA ILE A 140 19.80 -2.75 19.44
C ILE A 140 21.01 -2.13 20.14
N GLN A 141 21.65 -1.19 19.46
CA GLN A 141 22.82 -0.45 19.94
C GLN A 141 22.46 0.86 20.63
N PRO A 142 23.38 1.45 21.42
CA PRO A 142 23.17 2.77 22.01
C PRO A 142 23.36 3.93 21.02
N ASP A 143 24.08 3.72 19.91
CA ASP A 143 24.47 4.73 18.92
C ASP A 143 23.47 4.89 17.75
N ASP A 144 23.84 5.68 16.73
CA ASP A 144 23.02 5.93 15.55
C ASP A 144 22.73 4.67 14.72
N MET A 145 23.55 3.62 14.83
CA MET A 145 23.35 2.36 14.10
C MET A 145 22.08 1.63 14.55
N ARG A 146 21.56 1.95 15.75
CA ARG A 146 20.30 1.40 16.28
C ARG A 146 19.08 1.74 15.42
N THR A 147 19.12 2.86 14.68
CA THR A 147 18.03 3.32 13.81
C THR A 147 17.62 2.26 12.79
N THR A 148 18.59 1.55 12.22
CA THR A 148 18.34 0.50 11.21
C THR A 148 17.50 -0.64 11.81
N LEU A 149 17.84 -1.13 13.00
CA LEU A 149 17.08 -2.20 13.66
C LEU A 149 15.70 -1.71 14.14
N LEU A 150 15.61 -0.48 14.62
CA LEU A 150 14.33 0.13 14.99
C LEU A 150 13.40 0.23 13.78
N ASN A 151 13.92 0.63 12.62
CA ASN A 151 13.17 0.69 11.37
C ASN A 151 12.72 -0.70 10.89
N GLN A 152 13.59 -1.72 10.96
CA GLN A 152 13.22 -3.10 10.62
C GLN A 152 12.09 -3.63 11.52
N ARG A 153 12.19 -3.38 12.83
CA ARG A 153 11.14 -3.72 13.80
C ARG A 153 9.85 -2.95 13.52
N GLY A 154 9.93 -1.64 13.29
CA GLY A 154 8.78 -0.79 12.96
C GLY A 154 8.02 -1.30 11.74
N ARG A 155 8.73 -1.59 10.64
CA ARG A 155 8.18 -2.15 9.40
C ARG A 155 7.46 -3.48 9.64
N LEU A 156 8.12 -4.43 10.32
CA LEU A 156 7.53 -5.74 10.59
C LEU A 156 6.31 -5.63 11.52
N LEU A 157 6.39 -4.82 12.58
CA LEU A 157 5.28 -4.59 13.50
C LEU A 157 4.08 -3.96 12.77
N GLU A 158 4.30 -3.01 11.85
CA GLU A 158 3.23 -2.46 11.02
C GLU A 158 2.59 -3.56 10.15
N ARG A 159 3.38 -4.40 9.47
CA ARG A 159 2.89 -5.52 8.65
C ARG A 159 2.03 -6.52 9.45
N LEU A 160 2.33 -6.68 10.74
CA LEU A 160 1.59 -7.55 11.66
C LEU A 160 0.39 -6.86 12.32
N ASN A 161 0.07 -5.62 11.93
CA ASN A 161 -0.97 -4.79 12.56
C ASN A 161 -0.74 -4.47 14.04
N ARG A 162 0.51 -4.57 14.53
CA ARG A 162 0.94 -4.20 15.90
C ARG A 162 1.30 -2.71 15.94
N PHE A 163 0.33 -1.86 15.60
CA PHE A 163 0.57 -0.44 15.27
C PHE A 163 1.15 0.40 16.41
N GLU A 164 0.73 0.17 17.66
CA GLU A 164 1.29 0.92 18.80
C GLU A 164 2.79 0.63 19.00
N GLU A 165 3.18 -0.64 18.87
CA GLU A 165 4.59 -1.02 18.98
C GLU A 165 5.39 -0.48 17.78
N ALA A 166 4.83 -0.55 16.57
CA ALA A 166 5.45 0.00 15.37
C ALA A 166 5.69 1.52 15.50
N GLU A 167 4.68 2.26 15.95
CA GLU A 167 4.75 3.70 16.18
C GLU A 167 5.84 4.03 17.20
N ARG A 168 5.92 3.28 18.30
CA ARG A 168 6.93 3.48 19.34
C ARG A 168 8.35 3.21 18.83
N GLU A 169 8.58 2.14 18.06
CA GLU A 169 9.92 1.86 17.52
C GLU A 169 10.35 2.90 16.48
N LEU A 170 9.44 3.35 15.61
CA LEU A 170 9.73 4.42 14.65
C LEU A 170 9.95 5.76 15.35
N TYR A 171 9.16 6.09 16.38
CA TYR A 171 9.39 7.30 17.19
C TYR A 171 10.80 7.29 17.81
N ARG A 172 11.23 6.16 18.39
CA ARG A 172 12.60 6.00 18.93
C ARG A 172 13.67 6.13 17.85
N SER A 173 13.40 5.66 16.63
CA SER A 173 14.28 5.83 15.48
C SER A 173 14.44 7.31 15.14
N LEU A 174 13.33 8.04 15.05
CA LEU A 174 13.29 9.47 14.73
C LEU A 174 13.89 10.34 15.83
N LEU A 175 13.85 9.92 17.11
CA LEU A 175 14.58 10.60 18.19
C LEU A 175 16.11 10.49 18.05
N THR A 176 16.60 9.51 17.29
CA THR A 176 18.02 9.27 17.08
C THR A 176 18.50 9.97 15.81
N VAL A 177 17.84 9.68 14.68
CA VAL A 177 18.08 10.33 13.39
C VAL A 177 16.75 10.89 12.90
N PRO A 178 16.47 12.20 13.08
CA PRO A 178 15.13 12.73 12.82
C PRO A 178 14.75 12.76 11.33
N LYS A 179 15.67 13.11 10.43
CA LYS A 179 15.36 13.33 9.00
C LYS A 179 15.39 12.05 8.16
N GLN A 180 14.54 11.09 8.52
CA GLN A 180 14.37 9.82 7.80
C GLN A 180 13.00 9.79 7.09
N SER A 181 12.95 10.12 5.79
CA SER A 181 11.67 10.25 5.06
C SER A 181 10.77 9.02 5.16
N ASP A 182 11.31 7.82 5.00
CA ASP A 182 10.52 6.59 5.08
C ASP A 182 9.95 6.38 6.49
N ALA A 183 10.79 6.49 7.52
CA ALA A 183 10.35 6.33 8.91
C ALA A 183 9.29 7.38 9.30
N ILE A 184 9.44 8.63 8.84
CA ILE A 184 8.45 9.69 9.03
C ILE A 184 7.12 9.31 8.36
N SER A 185 7.15 8.91 7.09
CA SER A 185 5.95 8.53 6.33
C SER A 185 5.15 7.46 7.05
N HIS A 186 5.82 6.38 7.46
CA HIS A 186 5.21 5.26 8.18
C HIS A 186 4.70 5.69 9.56
N TRP A 187 5.50 6.44 10.34
CA TRP A 187 5.11 6.88 11.68
C TRP A 187 3.87 7.80 11.67
N VAL A 188 3.83 8.79 10.78
CA VAL A 188 2.66 9.68 10.61
C VAL A 188 1.43 8.86 10.21
N HIS A 189 1.58 7.93 9.26
CA HIS A 189 0.45 7.12 8.79
C HIS A 189 -0.08 6.16 9.87
N LEU A 190 0.79 5.58 10.70
CA LEU A 190 0.40 4.75 11.85
C LEU A 190 -0.42 5.54 12.86
N ARG A 191 0.00 6.76 13.20
CA ARG A 191 -0.77 7.64 14.10
C ARG A 191 -2.15 7.93 13.54
N LEU A 192 -2.25 8.16 12.24
CA LEU A 192 -3.51 8.37 11.53
C LEU A 192 -4.40 7.11 11.57
N LYS A 193 -3.86 5.92 11.27
CA LYS A 193 -4.57 4.63 11.40
C LYS A 193 -5.09 4.36 12.82
N MET A 194 -4.37 4.81 13.84
CA MET A 194 -4.73 4.67 15.25
C MET A 194 -5.60 5.80 15.79
N CYS A 195 -5.96 6.80 14.98
CA CYS A 195 -6.65 8.00 15.45
C CYS A 195 -5.93 8.68 16.64
N ALA A 196 -4.59 8.64 16.62
CA ALA A 196 -3.73 9.24 17.63
C ALA A 196 -3.51 10.72 17.31
N TRP A 197 -4.39 11.58 17.81
CA TRP A 197 -4.36 13.03 17.56
C TRP A 197 -3.64 13.82 18.67
N PRO A 198 -2.82 14.85 18.35
CA PRO A 198 -2.49 15.30 16.99
C PRO A 198 -1.61 14.28 16.24
N VAL A 199 -1.82 14.18 14.93
CA VAL A 199 -1.09 13.23 14.05
C VAL A 199 0.37 13.63 13.92
N TYR A 200 0.63 14.91 13.63
CA TYR A 200 1.97 15.49 13.61
C TYR A 200 2.38 15.88 15.04
N LEU A 201 2.94 14.95 15.79
CA LEU A 201 3.49 15.23 17.11
C LEU A 201 4.93 15.80 16.98
N PRO A 202 5.32 16.83 17.74
CA PRO A 202 6.67 17.38 17.69
C PRO A 202 7.76 16.35 18.00
N ILE A 203 8.78 16.27 17.14
CA ILE A 203 10.00 15.47 17.34
C ILE A 203 11.20 16.44 17.28
N PRO A 204 12.13 16.40 18.26
CA PRO A 204 13.34 17.21 18.21
C PRO A 204 14.09 17.06 16.87
N GLY A 205 14.40 18.18 16.20
CA GLY A 205 15.07 18.19 14.90
C GLY A 205 14.15 17.97 13.68
N LEU A 206 12.84 17.86 13.88
CA LEU A 206 11.83 17.83 12.82
C LEU A 206 10.79 18.93 12.99
N THR A 207 10.54 19.67 11.91
CA THR A 207 9.40 20.57 11.82
C THR A 207 8.15 19.83 11.30
N LYS A 208 6.98 20.45 11.45
CA LYS A 208 5.76 19.95 10.80
C LYS A 208 5.92 19.86 9.29
N ASP A 209 6.58 20.84 8.68
CA ASP A 209 6.77 20.88 7.23
C ASP A 209 7.69 19.75 6.74
N ASP A 210 8.74 19.40 7.49
CA ASP A 210 9.57 18.21 7.22
C ASP A 210 8.72 16.93 7.23
N MET A 211 7.80 16.83 8.20
CA MET A 211 6.90 15.67 8.32
C MET A 211 5.89 15.59 7.17
N VAL A 212 5.33 16.73 6.77
CA VAL A 212 4.41 16.83 5.63
C VAL A 212 5.13 16.47 4.33
N ALA A 213 6.33 17.01 4.10
CA ALA A 213 7.11 16.72 2.89
C ALA A 213 7.49 15.23 2.76
N SER A 214 7.62 14.52 3.88
CA SER A 214 7.94 13.09 3.90
C SER A 214 6.70 12.18 3.96
N SER A 215 5.49 12.72 4.09
CA SER A 215 4.27 11.92 4.19
C SER A 215 3.85 11.38 2.82
N GLY A 216 3.45 10.10 2.77
CA GLY A 216 2.93 9.48 1.54
C GLY A 216 1.59 10.06 1.07
N GLY A 217 1.26 9.89 -0.21
CA GLY A 217 0.08 10.48 -0.85
C GLY A 217 -1.25 10.18 -0.13
N LEU A 218 -1.45 8.95 0.35
CA LEU A 218 -2.67 8.59 1.08
C LEU A 218 -2.83 9.39 2.39
N THR A 219 -1.73 9.60 3.12
CA THR A 219 -1.69 10.43 4.33
C THR A 219 -1.97 11.89 3.99
N LEU A 220 -1.36 12.41 2.92
CA LEU A 220 -1.56 13.79 2.49
C LEU A 220 -3.01 14.05 2.10
N MET A 221 -3.62 13.20 1.27
CA MET A 221 -5.04 13.31 0.89
C MET A 221 -6.00 13.16 2.09
N SER A 222 -5.57 12.47 3.14
CA SER A 222 -6.36 12.30 4.37
C SER A 222 -6.28 13.50 5.32
N LEU A 223 -5.32 14.41 5.12
CA LEU A 223 -5.05 15.52 6.04
C LEU A 223 -5.15 16.90 5.38
N PHE A 224 -5.07 16.98 4.05
CA PHE A 224 -5.07 18.23 3.29
C PHE A 224 -6.09 18.21 2.16
N ASP A 225 -6.78 19.34 1.99
CA ASP A 225 -7.72 19.57 0.89
C ASP A 225 -7.13 20.52 -0.17
N GLU A 226 -5.90 20.22 -0.60
CA GLU A 226 -5.15 21.04 -1.56
C GLU A 226 -4.35 20.17 -2.54
N ASN A 227 -4.64 20.28 -3.84
CA ASN A 227 -3.89 19.55 -4.88
C ASN A 227 -2.40 19.89 -4.84
N ALA A 228 -2.02 21.13 -4.53
CA ALA A 228 -0.63 21.57 -4.45
C ALA A 228 0.21 20.76 -3.45
N VAL A 229 -0.39 20.30 -2.34
CA VAL A 229 0.34 19.48 -1.35
C VAL A 229 0.68 18.11 -1.92
N VAL A 230 -0.29 17.47 -2.58
CA VAL A 230 -0.09 16.15 -3.22
C VAL A 230 0.84 16.28 -4.44
N ASN A 231 0.65 17.31 -5.28
CA ASN A 231 1.48 17.57 -6.46
C ASN A 231 2.96 17.71 -6.10
N ARG A 232 3.29 18.49 -5.06
CA ARG A 232 4.68 18.64 -4.60
C ARG A 232 5.31 17.30 -4.19
N TRP A 233 4.55 16.43 -3.53
CA TRP A 233 5.03 15.10 -3.16
C TRP A 233 5.33 14.25 -4.40
N VAL A 234 4.43 14.26 -5.39
CA VAL A 234 4.64 13.53 -6.66
C VAL A 234 5.82 14.11 -7.44
N GLU A 235 5.93 15.43 -7.56
CA GLU A 235 7.05 16.11 -8.25
C GLU A 235 8.40 15.82 -7.60
N GLN A 236 8.46 15.79 -6.26
CA GLN A 236 9.66 15.42 -5.52
C GLN A 236 10.03 13.95 -5.71
N TRP A 237 9.04 13.07 -5.90
CA TRP A 237 9.30 11.68 -6.24
C TRP A 237 9.83 11.56 -7.68
N ILE A 238 9.20 12.22 -8.64
CA ILE A 238 9.60 12.22 -10.07
C ILE A 238 11.00 12.80 -10.26
N SER A 239 11.37 13.87 -9.55
CA SER A 239 12.67 14.56 -9.72
C SER A 239 13.88 13.68 -9.40
N ARG A 240 13.67 12.54 -8.73
CA ARG A 240 14.70 11.53 -8.46
C ARG A 240 15.06 10.71 -9.69
N PHE A 241 14.31 10.85 -10.78
CA PHE A 241 14.46 10.07 -12.00
C PHE A 241 14.66 10.96 -13.23
N GLY A 242 15.49 10.50 -14.17
CA GLY A 242 15.60 11.13 -15.49
C GLY A 242 14.35 10.92 -16.35
N ALA A 243 14.28 11.62 -17.49
CA ALA A 243 13.24 11.41 -18.49
C ALA A 243 13.32 9.98 -19.05
N PRO A 244 12.21 9.22 -19.04
CA PRO A 244 12.19 7.84 -19.53
C PRO A 244 12.18 7.80 -21.07
N GLU A 245 12.66 6.71 -21.63
CA GLU A 245 12.43 6.40 -23.05
C GLU A 245 10.97 6.00 -23.28
N ARG A 246 10.30 6.66 -24.23
CA ARG A 246 8.95 6.30 -24.69
C ARG A 246 9.01 5.07 -25.58
N LEU A 247 8.31 4.00 -25.20
CA LEU A 247 8.29 2.76 -25.98
C LEU A 247 7.23 2.73 -27.10
N ALA A 248 6.04 3.28 -26.85
CA ALA A 248 4.97 3.30 -27.86
C ALA A 248 5.31 4.23 -29.05
N PRO A 249 4.78 3.99 -30.25
CA PRO A 249 4.81 4.95 -31.36
C PRO A 249 3.89 6.15 -31.05
N ALA A 250 4.33 7.37 -31.39
CA ALA A 250 3.56 8.59 -31.11
C ALA A 250 2.28 8.67 -31.95
N GLN A 251 2.33 8.10 -33.15
CA GLN A 251 1.25 8.03 -34.12
C GLN A 251 0.22 6.92 -33.83
N GLY A 252 0.42 6.13 -32.76
CA GLY A 252 -0.45 5.01 -32.43
C GLY A 252 -0.29 3.80 -33.35
N TYR A 253 -1.26 2.90 -33.30
CA TYR A 253 -1.30 1.66 -34.08
C TYR A 253 -2.55 1.62 -34.98
N ALA A 254 -2.51 0.75 -35.98
CA ALA A 254 -3.65 0.51 -36.87
C ALA A 254 -4.25 -0.85 -36.58
N HIS A 255 -5.28 -0.88 -35.75
CA HIS A 255 -6.03 -2.09 -35.40
C HIS A 255 -7.49 -1.99 -35.82
N GLU A 256 -8.12 -3.14 -36.09
CA GLU A 256 -9.56 -3.24 -36.30
C GLU A 256 -10.34 -2.95 -35.00
N LYS A 257 -9.87 -3.55 -33.89
CA LYS A 257 -10.38 -3.33 -32.52
C LYS A 257 -9.37 -2.55 -31.69
N VAL A 258 -9.85 -1.70 -30.80
CA VAL A 258 -8.98 -0.96 -29.86
C VAL A 258 -8.47 -1.92 -28.79
N ARG A 259 -7.15 -2.02 -28.66
CA ARG A 259 -6.51 -2.82 -27.61
C ARG A 259 -6.35 -1.98 -26.35
N ILE A 260 -7.03 -2.37 -25.28
CA ILE A 260 -6.98 -1.69 -23.99
C ILE A 260 -6.33 -2.59 -22.94
N GLY A 261 -5.32 -2.07 -22.24
CA GLY A 261 -4.69 -2.74 -21.11
C GLY A 261 -5.13 -2.14 -19.79
N TYR A 262 -5.45 -2.97 -18.82
CA TYR A 262 -5.67 -2.60 -17.43
C TYR A 262 -4.50 -3.10 -16.59
N LEU A 263 -3.86 -2.21 -15.84
CA LEU A 263 -2.72 -2.51 -14.96
C LEU A 263 -3.15 -2.37 -13.51
N SER A 264 -3.05 -3.44 -12.72
CA SER A 264 -3.41 -3.39 -11.30
C SER A 264 -2.66 -4.40 -10.44
N SER A 265 -2.36 -4.03 -9.19
CA SER A 265 -2.01 -4.98 -8.12
C SER A 265 -3.24 -5.55 -7.40
N ASP A 266 -4.43 -5.12 -7.78
CA ASP A 266 -5.63 -5.26 -6.94
C ASP A 266 -6.65 -6.22 -7.53
N TYR A 267 -6.23 -7.14 -8.43
CA TYR A 267 -7.04 -8.25 -8.94
C TYR A 267 -7.24 -9.35 -7.89
N ASN A 268 -7.82 -8.94 -6.78
CA ASN A 268 -8.09 -9.70 -5.57
C ASN A 268 -9.30 -9.08 -4.86
N LEU A 269 -9.57 -9.45 -3.61
CA LEU A 269 -10.65 -8.88 -2.80
C LEU A 269 -10.36 -7.43 -2.36
N HIS A 270 -10.33 -6.51 -3.31
CA HIS A 270 -10.02 -5.10 -3.14
C HIS A 270 -11.07 -4.18 -3.77
N PRO A 271 -11.32 -2.97 -3.23
CA PRO A 271 -12.31 -2.04 -3.75
C PRO A 271 -12.22 -1.73 -5.25
N VAL A 272 -11.01 -1.68 -5.83
CA VAL A 272 -10.81 -1.48 -7.27
C VAL A 272 -11.51 -2.61 -8.04
N SER A 273 -11.18 -3.87 -7.76
CA SER A 273 -11.83 -5.04 -8.38
C SER A 273 -13.32 -5.11 -8.10
N MET A 274 -13.75 -4.79 -6.88
CA MET A 274 -15.17 -4.82 -6.50
C MET A 274 -16.01 -3.85 -7.33
N LEU A 275 -15.44 -2.70 -7.72
CA LEU A 275 -16.12 -1.71 -8.52
C LEU A 275 -16.05 -2.02 -10.03
N MET A 276 -14.90 -2.48 -10.52
CA MET A 276 -14.64 -2.55 -11.95
C MET A 276 -14.92 -3.91 -12.60
N VAL A 277 -15.12 -4.99 -11.85
CA VAL A 277 -15.19 -6.34 -12.45
C VAL A 277 -16.27 -6.43 -13.54
N GLU A 278 -17.43 -5.82 -13.33
CA GLU A 278 -18.52 -5.81 -14.31
C GLU A 278 -18.22 -4.91 -15.53
N LEU A 279 -17.40 -3.87 -15.38
CA LEU A 279 -16.93 -3.05 -16.51
C LEU A 279 -16.18 -3.92 -17.52
N ILE A 280 -15.26 -4.74 -17.02
CA ILE A 280 -14.45 -5.63 -17.86
C ILE A 280 -15.35 -6.68 -18.53
N GLU A 281 -16.32 -7.25 -17.81
CA GLU A 281 -17.31 -8.18 -18.37
C GLU A 281 -18.14 -7.57 -19.51
N LYS A 282 -18.43 -6.26 -19.45
CA LYS A 282 -19.39 -5.60 -20.35
C LYS A 282 -18.78 -4.87 -21.54
N HIS A 283 -17.46 -4.68 -21.58
CA HIS A 283 -16.81 -4.07 -22.74
C HIS A 283 -17.26 -4.71 -24.07
N ASP A 284 -17.60 -3.89 -25.06
CA ASP A 284 -18.04 -4.33 -26.38
C ASP A 284 -16.88 -4.98 -27.13
N ARG A 285 -16.82 -6.31 -27.09
CA ARG A 285 -15.78 -7.12 -27.75
C ARG A 285 -15.84 -7.05 -29.27
N ALA A 286 -16.85 -6.43 -29.88
CA ALA A 286 -16.82 -6.10 -31.30
C ALA A 286 -15.91 -4.90 -31.60
N LYS A 287 -15.70 -4.00 -30.63
CA LYS A 287 -14.88 -2.78 -30.76
C LYS A 287 -13.56 -2.83 -29.99
N PHE A 288 -13.51 -3.59 -28.90
CA PHE A 288 -12.37 -3.64 -27.98
C PHE A 288 -11.81 -5.04 -27.84
N GLU A 289 -10.51 -5.11 -27.59
CA GLU A 289 -9.78 -6.29 -27.11
C GLU A 289 -9.13 -5.91 -25.77
N VAL A 290 -9.45 -6.65 -24.71
CA VAL A 290 -9.27 -6.21 -23.32
C VAL A 290 -8.24 -7.08 -22.61
N TYR A 291 -7.14 -6.44 -22.20
CA TYR A 291 -5.96 -7.05 -21.60
C TYR A 291 -5.86 -6.73 -20.10
N GLY A 292 -5.52 -7.71 -19.27
CA GLY A 292 -5.24 -7.51 -17.84
C GLY A 292 -3.76 -7.76 -17.50
N TYR A 293 -3.16 -6.90 -16.68
CA TYR A 293 -1.78 -7.04 -16.20
C TYR A 293 -1.76 -7.08 -14.67
N ASP A 294 -1.61 -8.30 -14.13
CA ASP A 294 -1.70 -8.60 -12.70
C ASP A 294 -0.34 -8.41 -12.01
N MET A 295 -0.23 -7.35 -11.21
CA MET A 295 0.91 -7.07 -10.32
C MET A 295 0.68 -7.60 -8.90
N GLY A 296 -0.48 -8.19 -8.63
CA GLY A 296 -0.96 -8.54 -7.29
C GLY A 296 -0.55 -9.93 -6.82
N LEU A 297 -0.66 -10.11 -5.49
CA LEU A 297 -0.62 -11.43 -4.89
C LEU A 297 -1.92 -12.19 -5.19
N ASP A 298 -1.81 -13.52 -5.26
CA ASP A 298 -2.97 -14.39 -5.40
C ASP A 298 -3.62 -14.60 -4.02
N ASP A 299 -4.83 -14.10 -3.85
CA ASP A 299 -5.63 -14.29 -2.64
C ASP A 299 -6.65 -15.44 -2.75
N ASN A 300 -6.68 -16.11 -3.92
CA ASN A 300 -7.61 -17.17 -4.29
C ASN A 300 -9.10 -16.82 -4.09
N SER A 301 -9.45 -15.54 -4.07
CA SER A 301 -10.82 -15.09 -3.84
C SER A 301 -11.70 -15.35 -5.07
N TYR A 302 -13.02 -15.50 -4.84
CA TYR A 302 -14.00 -15.54 -5.93
C TYR A 302 -13.88 -14.32 -6.86
N LEU A 303 -13.63 -13.14 -6.30
CA LEU A 303 -13.51 -11.91 -7.08
C LEU A 303 -12.30 -11.93 -8.01
N ARG A 304 -11.16 -12.45 -7.54
CA ARG A 304 -9.98 -12.67 -8.38
C ARG A 304 -10.30 -13.57 -9.58
N HIS A 305 -10.94 -14.71 -9.33
CA HIS A 305 -11.34 -15.62 -10.41
C HIS A 305 -12.28 -14.94 -11.41
N ARG A 306 -13.26 -14.17 -10.93
CA ARG A 306 -14.22 -13.44 -11.77
C ARG A 306 -13.53 -12.37 -12.63
N ILE A 307 -12.68 -11.53 -12.05
CA ILE A 307 -12.04 -10.43 -12.79
C ILE A 307 -11.01 -10.95 -13.80
N LEU A 308 -10.19 -11.94 -13.44
CA LEU A 308 -9.23 -12.53 -14.37
C LEU A 308 -9.96 -13.25 -15.54
N GLY A 309 -11.07 -13.92 -15.25
CA GLY A 309 -11.91 -14.56 -16.26
C GLY A 309 -12.69 -13.59 -17.16
N ALA A 310 -12.74 -12.30 -16.83
CA ALA A 310 -13.41 -11.29 -17.63
C ALA A 310 -12.53 -10.71 -18.75
N PHE A 311 -11.20 -10.81 -18.64
CA PHE A 311 -10.28 -10.34 -19.68
C PHE A 311 -10.25 -11.29 -20.89
N ASP A 312 -10.01 -10.74 -22.09
CA ASP A 312 -9.74 -11.58 -23.27
C ASP A 312 -8.38 -12.28 -23.12
N GLN A 313 -7.40 -11.56 -22.57
CA GLN A 313 -6.09 -12.07 -22.19
C GLN A 313 -5.61 -11.40 -20.90
N TRP A 314 -4.94 -12.15 -20.02
CA TRP A 314 -4.31 -11.55 -18.85
C TRP A 314 -2.94 -12.16 -18.59
N PHE A 315 -2.06 -11.36 -17.97
CA PHE A 315 -0.66 -11.69 -17.76
C PHE A 315 -0.28 -11.44 -16.30
N ARG A 316 0.27 -12.46 -15.64
CA ARG A 316 0.90 -12.30 -14.33
C ARG A 316 2.28 -11.70 -14.51
N VAL A 317 2.51 -10.51 -13.95
CA VAL A 317 3.74 -9.73 -14.17
C VAL A 317 4.51 -9.41 -12.89
N VAL A 318 4.14 -10.04 -11.78
CA VAL A 318 4.74 -9.83 -10.44
C VAL A 318 6.26 -10.03 -10.43
N GLU A 319 6.76 -11.04 -11.14
CA GLU A 319 8.19 -11.40 -11.16
C GLU A 319 9.00 -10.65 -12.23
N MET A 320 8.33 -9.89 -13.10
CA MET A 320 8.96 -9.12 -14.17
C MET A 320 9.40 -7.74 -13.65
N SER A 321 10.52 -7.21 -14.13
CA SER A 321 10.92 -5.82 -13.89
C SER A 321 10.01 -4.82 -14.62
N ASP A 322 9.99 -3.55 -14.20
CA ASP A 322 9.13 -2.53 -14.82
C ASP A 322 9.36 -2.42 -16.34
N ASP A 323 10.63 -2.54 -16.75
CA ASP A 323 11.04 -2.50 -18.15
C ASP A 323 10.55 -3.72 -18.95
N GLN A 324 10.58 -4.90 -18.33
CA GLN A 324 10.05 -6.11 -18.95
C GLN A 324 8.54 -6.02 -19.13
N VAL A 325 7.80 -5.49 -18.15
CA VAL A 325 6.34 -5.30 -18.26
C VAL A 325 6.00 -4.28 -19.34
N ALA A 326 6.70 -3.15 -19.36
CA ALA A 326 6.48 -2.12 -20.39
C ALA A 326 6.82 -2.64 -21.80
N ALA A 327 7.88 -3.44 -21.96
CA ALA A 327 8.22 -4.09 -23.21
C ALA A 327 7.15 -5.09 -23.66
N LEU A 328 6.58 -5.87 -22.74
CA LEU A 328 5.47 -6.80 -23.02
C LEU A 328 4.24 -6.04 -23.51
N MET A 329 3.83 -4.99 -22.80
CA MET A 329 2.70 -4.13 -23.21
C MET A 329 2.94 -3.49 -24.60
N ARG A 330 4.19 -3.10 -24.88
CA ARG A 330 4.58 -2.58 -26.19
C ARG A 330 4.47 -3.63 -27.30
N GLN A 331 4.81 -4.89 -27.02
CA GLN A 331 4.68 -6.00 -27.96
C GLN A 331 3.22 -6.35 -28.25
N HIS A 332 2.32 -6.16 -27.26
CA HIS A 332 0.88 -6.32 -27.45
C HIS A 332 0.24 -5.15 -28.22
N GLU A 333 1.00 -4.08 -28.50
CA GLU A 333 0.54 -2.90 -29.22
C GLU A 333 -0.72 -2.28 -28.57
N LEU A 334 -0.69 -2.07 -27.25
CA LEU A 334 -1.82 -1.44 -26.57
C LEU A 334 -2.08 -0.03 -27.12
N ASP A 335 -3.32 0.25 -27.53
CA ASP A 335 -3.76 1.59 -27.94
C ASP A 335 -3.94 2.49 -26.72
N ILE A 336 -4.48 1.92 -25.64
CA ILE A 336 -4.77 2.62 -24.37
C ILE A 336 -4.29 1.74 -23.20
N LEU A 337 -3.55 2.34 -22.28
CA LEU A 337 -3.25 1.75 -20.96
C LEU A 337 -4.06 2.48 -19.88
N VAL A 338 -4.75 1.74 -19.04
CA VAL A 338 -5.44 2.22 -17.84
C VAL A 338 -4.68 1.73 -16.61
N ASP A 339 -4.02 2.65 -15.92
CA ASP A 339 -3.42 2.43 -14.61
C ASP A 339 -4.49 2.54 -13.52
N LEU A 340 -4.76 1.40 -12.88
CA LEU A 340 -5.76 1.27 -11.82
C LEU A 340 -5.18 1.40 -10.42
N ASN A 341 -3.85 1.56 -10.30
CA ASN A 341 -3.20 1.80 -9.02
C ASN A 341 -3.02 3.29 -8.77
N GLY A 342 -2.45 4.01 -9.74
CA GLY A 342 -1.87 5.32 -9.49
C GLY A 342 -0.73 5.22 -8.48
N LEU A 343 -0.75 6.02 -7.41
CA LEU A 343 0.29 6.08 -6.39
C LEU A 343 -0.13 5.45 -5.04
N THR A 344 -0.82 4.31 -5.10
CA THR A 344 -1.20 3.49 -3.94
C THR A 344 -0.18 2.40 -3.65
N ASP A 345 -0.41 1.61 -2.60
CA ASP A 345 0.35 0.39 -2.31
C ASP A 345 0.36 -0.55 -3.53
N GLY A 346 1.46 -1.27 -3.74
CA GLY A 346 1.64 -2.14 -4.91
C GLY A 346 1.86 -1.42 -6.25
N SER A 347 1.82 -0.09 -6.30
CA SER A 347 2.02 0.67 -7.54
C SER A 347 3.42 0.48 -8.13
N ARG A 348 3.48 0.44 -9.47
CA ARG A 348 4.72 0.33 -10.25
C ARG A 348 4.78 1.44 -11.30
N PRO A 349 4.90 2.71 -10.87
CA PRO A 349 4.82 3.86 -11.78
C PRO A 349 5.95 3.90 -12.82
N GLY A 350 7.06 3.16 -12.62
CA GLY A 350 8.10 3.00 -13.64
C GLY A 350 7.59 2.39 -14.94
N ILE A 351 6.57 1.52 -14.89
CA ILE A 351 5.91 0.95 -16.08
C ILE A 351 5.21 2.05 -16.87
N VAL A 352 4.37 2.84 -16.21
CA VAL A 352 3.63 3.97 -16.80
C VAL A 352 4.59 5.00 -17.38
N ARG A 353 5.70 5.27 -16.70
CA ARG A 353 6.74 6.20 -17.16
C ARG A 353 7.43 5.73 -18.43
N ARG A 354 7.52 4.43 -18.72
CA ARG A 354 8.03 3.94 -20.03
C ARG A 354 7.09 4.20 -21.21
N LYS A 355 5.89 4.74 -20.95
CA LYS A 355 4.87 5.07 -21.96
C LYS A 355 4.64 3.90 -22.96
N PRO A 356 4.32 2.68 -22.49
CA PRO A 356 4.14 1.51 -23.36
C PRO A 356 2.89 1.56 -24.26
N ALA A 357 1.93 2.44 -23.96
CA ALA A 357 0.78 2.74 -24.83
C ALA A 357 0.80 4.21 -25.30
N PRO A 358 0.30 4.53 -26.51
CA PRO A 358 0.18 5.90 -27.01
C PRO A 358 -0.65 6.81 -26.09
N VAL A 359 -1.72 6.26 -25.52
CA VAL A 359 -2.59 6.91 -24.55
C VAL A 359 -2.51 6.19 -23.21
N GLN A 360 -2.37 6.94 -22.12
CA GLN A 360 -2.35 6.41 -20.76
C GLN A 360 -3.28 7.19 -19.85
N ILE A 361 -4.07 6.45 -19.08
CA ILE A 361 -5.13 6.95 -18.23
C ILE A 361 -4.89 6.44 -16.81
N THR A 362 -5.01 7.30 -15.80
CA THR A 362 -5.16 6.83 -14.41
C THR A 362 -6.65 6.78 -14.05
N TYR A 363 -7.07 5.71 -13.39
CA TYR A 363 -8.46 5.55 -13.00
C TYR A 363 -8.62 4.80 -11.68
N LEU A 364 -9.52 5.31 -10.83
CA LEU A 364 -10.12 4.65 -9.67
C LEU A 364 -9.20 4.37 -8.46
N GLY A 365 -7.98 3.87 -8.65
CA GLY A 365 -7.09 3.50 -7.54
C GLY A 365 -6.61 4.70 -6.73
N PHE A 366 -6.00 5.67 -7.41
CA PHE A 366 -5.54 6.91 -6.77
C PHE A 366 -6.47 8.08 -7.11
N VAL A 367 -7.20 8.53 -6.10
CA VAL A 367 -8.27 9.54 -6.18
C VAL A 367 -7.76 10.96 -5.93
N GLY A 368 -6.67 11.33 -6.59
CA GLY A 368 -6.01 12.63 -6.42
C GLY A 368 -5.20 13.04 -7.65
N SER A 369 -4.72 14.28 -7.64
CA SER A 369 -3.85 14.81 -8.70
C SER A 369 -2.47 14.14 -8.65
N GLN A 370 -1.96 13.78 -9.83
CA GLN A 370 -0.71 13.07 -10.06
C GLN A 370 0.00 13.71 -11.27
N PRO A 371 0.88 14.70 -11.07
CA PRO A 371 1.63 15.34 -12.15
C PRO A 371 2.74 14.45 -12.73
N ILE A 372 2.39 13.23 -13.16
CA ILE A 372 3.26 12.32 -13.92
C ILE A 372 3.15 12.69 -15.40
N PRO A 373 4.23 13.14 -16.06
CA PRO A 373 4.17 13.63 -17.44
C PRO A 373 3.64 12.61 -18.45
N GLU A 374 3.86 11.32 -18.19
CA GLU A 374 3.47 10.24 -19.10
C GLU A 374 2.02 9.77 -18.91
N LEU A 375 1.29 10.26 -17.91
CA LEU A 375 -0.17 10.09 -17.81
C LEU A 375 -0.86 11.19 -18.61
N ASP A 376 -1.68 10.82 -19.60
CA ASP A 376 -2.36 11.82 -20.44
C ASP A 376 -3.68 12.27 -19.80
N TYR A 377 -4.43 11.31 -19.23
CA TYR A 377 -5.77 11.53 -18.74
C TYR A 377 -6.04 10.93 -17.36
N ALA A 378 -7.00 11.51 -16.65
CA ALA A 378 -7.64 10.91 -15.49
C ALA A 378 -9.14 10.87 -15.75
N ILE A 379 -9.78 9.73 -15.51
CA ILE A 379 -11.25 9.64 -15.62
C ILE A 379 -11.86 10.32 -14.38
N VAL A 380 -12.65 11.36 -14.64
CA VAL A 380 -13.27 12.21 -13.61
C VAL A 380 -14.73 12.54 -13.99
N ASP A 381 -15.43 13.28 -13.14
CA ASP A 381 -16.65 14.02 -13.50
C ASP A 381 -16.54 15.49 -13.09
N ASP A 382 -17.51 16.30 -13.52
CA ASP A 382 -17.53 17.74 -13.27
C ASP A 382 -17.83 18.13 -11.83
N PHE A 383 -18.16 17.18 -10.95
CA PHE A 383 -18.27 17.42 -9.52
C PHE A 383 -16.94 17.18 -8.81
N VAL A 384 -16.27 16.04 -9.05
CA VAL A 384 -14.99 15.72 -8.38
C VAL A 384 -13.85 16.61 -8.86
N VAL A 385 -13.84 16.99 -10.14
CA VAL A 385 -12.93 17.99 -10.69
C VAL A 385 -13.74 19.05 -11.43
N PRO A 386 -14.29 20.05 -10.70
CA PRO A 386 -14.96 21.19 -11.31
C PRO A 386 -14.08 21.88 -12.35
N LYS A 387 -14.70 22.45 -13.40
CA LYS A 387 -13.97 23.05 -14.52
C LYS A 387 -13.05 24.21 -14.11
N ASP A 388 -13.39 24.92 -13.04
CA ASP A 388 -12.60 26.00 -12.43
C ASP A 388 -11.38 25.48 -11.66
N LEU A 389 -11.40 24.22 -11.21
CA LEU A 389 -10.27 23.56 -10.53
C LEU A 389 -9.44 22.67 -11.46
N ALA A 390 -9.89 22.46 -12.70
CA ALA A 390 -9.23 21.61 -13.68
C ALA A 390 -7.81 22.07 -14.06
N GLY A 391 -7.49 23.36 -13.89
CA GLY A 391 -6.17 23.91 -14.19
C GLY A 391 -5.06 23.43 -13.24
N ASP A 392 -5.42 23.11 -11.99
CA ASP A 392 -4.49 22.65 -10.95
C ASP A 392 -4.51 21.12 -10.76
N PHE A 393 -5.21 20.41 -11.65
CA PHE A 393 -5.38 18.96 -11.60
C PHE A 393 -4.62 18.28 -12.75
N HIS A 394 -3.79 17.31 -12.40
CA HIS A 394 -3.03 16.51 -13.35
C HIS A 394 -3.28 15.01 -13.11
N PRO A 395 -3.26 14.17 -14.14
CA PRO A 395 -3.21 14.51 -15.57
C PRO A 395 -4.52 15.15 -16.06
N LYS A 396 -4.66 15.40 -17.37
CA LYS A 396 -5.81 16.13 -17.93
C LYS A 396 -7.15 15.42 -17.58
N PRO A 397 -8.16 16.14 -17.08
CA PRO A 397 -9.50 15.59 -16.87
C PRO A 397 -10.12 14.99 -18.13
N LEU A 398 -10.51 13.71 -18.07
CA LEU A 398 -11.40 13.04 -19.02
C LEU A 398 -12.79 12.89 -18.37
N TYR A 399 -13.70 13.77 -18.75
CA TYR A 399 -15.01 13.90 -18.10
C TYR A 399 -16.01 12.84 -18.54
N MET A 400 -16.46 12.05 -17.56
CA MET A 400 -17.66 11.22 -17.65
C MET A 400 -18.92 12.11 -17.58
N PRO A 401 -19.98 11.79 -18.34
CA PRO A 401 -21.21 12.60 -18.37
C PRO A 401 -21.95 12.70 -17.03
N ILE A 402 -21.93 11.64 -16.22
CA ILE A 402 -22.72 11.58 -14.97
C ILE A 402 -21.85 11.50 -13.73
N CYS A 403 -21.03 10.45 -13.64
CA CYS A 403 -20.21 10.14 -12.47
C CYS A 403 -18.94 9.44 -12.94
N TYR A 404 -17.82 9.70 -12.26
CA TYR A 404 -16.55 9.06 -12.56
C TYR A 404 -16.51 7.58 -12.14
N GLN A 405 -17.29 7.19 -11.11
CA GLN A 405 -17.14 5.91 -10.44
C GLN A 405 -18.00 4.83 -11.09
N VAL A 406 -17.35 3.78 -11.59
CA VAL A 406 -18.02 2.53 -12.00
C VAL A 406 -18.39 1.69 -10.78
N ASN A 407 -19.40 0.84 -10.92
CA ASN A 407 -19.83 -0.09 -9.87
C ASN A 407 -20.14 -1.48 -10.45
N ASP A 408 -20.09 -2.50 -9.60
CA ASP A 408 -20.60 -3.84 -9.91
C ASP A 408 -22.04 -3.99 -9.43
N SER A 409 -23.00 -3.95 -10.35
CA SER A 409 -24.44 -4.14 -10.09
C SER A 409 -24.78 -5.55 -9.57
N LYS A 410 -23.87 -6.52 -9.73
CA LYS A 410 -24.06 -7.94 -9.39
C LYS A 410 -23.48 -8.32 -8.02
N ALA A 411 -23.06 -7.34 -7.22
CA ALA A 411 -22.48 -7.61 -5.90
C ALA A 411 -23.44 -8.43 -5.01
N LEU A 412 -22.92 -9.49 -4.39
CA LEU A 412 -23.69 -10.37 -3.52
C LEU A 412 -24.02 -9.67 -2.20
N VAL A 413 -25.28 -9.80 -1.75
CA VAL A 413 -25.77 -9.25 -0.49
C VAL A 413 -26.44 -10.36 0.31
N ASP A 414 -26.00 -10.54 1.55
CA ASP A 414 -26.61 -11.50 2.48
C ASP A 414 -27.95 -10.95 3.02
N PRO A 415 -28.83 -11.80 3.58
CA PRO A 415 -30.00 -11.33 4.30
C PRO A 415 -29.63 -10.35 5.43
N SER A 416 -30.34 -9.22 5.52
CA SER A 416 -30.09 -8.22 6.56
C SER A 416 -30.27 -8.80 7.97
N PRO A 417 -29.27 -8.63 8.87
CA PRO A 417 -29.42 -9.01 10.27
C PRO A 417 -30.36 -8.05 11.01
N THR A 418 -30.66 -8.32 12.29
CA THR A 418 -31.35 -7.33 13.15
C THR A 418 -30.33 -6.46 13.88
N ARG A 419 -30.75 -5.27 14.37
CA ARG A 419 -29.89 -4.40 15.18
C ARG A 419 -29.35 -5.13 16.41
N GLU A 420 -30.20 -5.87 17.11
CA GLU A 420 -29.84 -6.61 18.32
C GLU A 420 -28.78 -7.66 18.05
N SER A 421 -28.90 -8.38 16.91
CA SER A 421 -27.95 -9.45 16.54
C SER A 421 -26.52 -8.94 16.26
N VAL A 422 -26.37 -7.64 15.99
CA VAL A 422 -25.07 -6.98 15.77
C VAL A 422 -24.68 -6.03 16.91
N GLY A 423 -25.41 -6.09 18.05
CA GLY A 423 -25.13 -5.28 19.24
C GLY A 423 -25.53 -3.81 19.12
N LEU A 424 -26.41 -3.46 18.19
CA LEU A 424 -26.99 -2.13 18.07
C LEU A 424 -28.28 -2.02 18.90
N PRO A 425 -28.55 -0.84 19.48
CA PRO A 425 -29.82 -0.56 20.16
C PRO A 425 -30.97 -0.41 19.15
N ALA A 426 -32.12 -1.00 19.47
CA ALA A 426 -33.32 -0.94 18.61
C ALA A 426 -33.94 0.46 18.53
N ASP A 427 -33.84 1.23 19.62
CA ASP A 427 -34.61 2.44 19.90
C ASP A 427 -33.83 3.75 19.74
N LYS A 428 -32.55 3.67 19.32
CA LYS A 428 -31.70 4.86 19.10
C LYS A 428 -31.52 5.18 17.62
N PHE A 429 -31.25 6.45 17.34
CA PHE A 429 -30.79 6.89 16.04
C PHE A 429 -29.33 6.45 15.83
N VAL A 430 -29.05 5.70 14.77
CA VAL A 430 -27.73 5.12 14.53
C VAL A 430 -27.03 5.90 13.42
N TYR A 431 -26.08 6.75 13.80
CA TYR A 431 -25.09 7.25 12.85
C TYR A 431 -24.05 6.16 12.58
N THR A 432 -23.48 6.14 11.38
CA THR A 432 -22.39 5.21 11.07
C THR A 432 -21.32 5.85 10.21
N CYS A 433 -20.09 5.34 10.33
CA CYS A 433 -19.03 5.59 9.37
C CYS A 433 -18.17 4.32 9.25
N PHE A 434 -18.28 3.65 8.10
CA PHE A 434 -17.53 2.42 7.80
C PHE A 434 -16.32 2.69 6.89
N SER A 435 -15.79 3.91 6.96
CA SER A 435 -14.52 4.25 6.32
C SER A 435 -13.33 3.77 7.13
N ASN A 436 -12.17 3.64 6.46
CA ASN A 436 -10.91 3.37 7.14
C ASN A 436 -10.60 4.49 8.14
N THR A 437 -10.06 4.13 9.30
CA THR A 437 -9.76 5.06 10.40
C THR A 437 -8.81 6.18 10.00
N TYR A 438 -7.91 5.93 9.04
CA TYR A 438 -7.00 6.96 8.57
C TYR A 438 -7.70 8.13 7.86
N LYS A 439 -8.97 7.99 7.47
CA LYS A 439 -9.78 9.09 6.92
C LYS A 439 -10.45 9.95 7.99
N ILE A 440 -10.40 9.52 9.25
CA ILE A 440 -11.05 10.20 10.38
C ILE A 440 -10.02 11.16 10.98
N THR A 441 -10.15 12.45 10.65
CA THR A 441 -9.34 13.51 11.24
C THR A 441 -9.89 13.91 12.62
N GLU A 442 -9.08 14.62 13.42
CA GLU A 442 -9.54 15.14 14.72
C GLU A 442 -10.73 16.09 14.55
N GLU A 443 -10.69 16.95 13.53
CA GLU A 443 -11.76 17.91 13.23
C GLU A 443 -13.09 17.22 12.88
N VAL A 444 -13.04 16.16 12.06
CA VAL A 444 -14.25 15.39 11.72
C VAL A 444 -14.77 14.62 12.93
N PHE A 445 -13.89 14.01 13.73
CA PHE A 445 -14.30 13.31 14.93
C PHE A 445 -14.94 14.25 15.95
N ASP A 446 -14.39 15.46 16.10
CA ASP A 446 -14.95 16.52 16.92
C ASP A 446 -16.33 16.98 16.42
N ALA A 447 -16.52 17.07 15.10
CA ALA A 447 -17.82 17.33 14.50
C ALA A 447 -18.83 16.21 14.86
N TRP A 448 -18.40 14.95 14.85
CA TRP A 448 -19.26 13.84 15.26
C TRP A 448 -19.60 13.90 16.75
N MET A 449 -18.69 14.34 17.62
CA MET A 449 -19.01 14.57 19.04
C MET A 449 -20.04 15.68 19.21
N ARG A 450 -19.96 16.77 18.42
CA ARG A 450 -20.97 17.83 18.37
C ARG A 450 -22.33 17.28 17.90
N ILE A 451 -22.34 16.39 16.91
CA ILE A 451 -23.57 15.73 16.42
C ILE A 451 -24.20 14.86 17.52
N LEU A 452 -23.40 14.01 18.19
CA LEU A 452 -23.89 13.18 19.29
C LEU A 452 -24.41 14.04 20.45
N GLY A 453 -23.72 15.13 20.80
CA GLY A 453 -24.19 16.08 21.82
C GLY A 453 -25.45 16.85 21.42
N GLY A 454 -25.74 16.96 20.12
CA GLY A 454 -26.97 17.58 19.61
C GLY A 454 -28.16 16.63 19.45
N VAL A 455 -27.94 15.31 19.58
CA VAL A 455 -28.97 14.27 19.42
C VAL A 455 -28.84 13.25 20.54
N ASP A 456 -29.50 13.49 21.66
CA ASP A 456 -29.33 12.71 22.91
C ASP A 456 -29.52 11.20 22.70
N ASN A 457 -30.59 10.81 21.99
CA ASN A 457 -30.93 9.41 21.77
C ASN A 457 -30.27 8.82 20.50
N SER A 458 -28.95 8.97 20.38
CA SER A 458 -28.20 8.45 19.23
C SER A 458 -26.89 7.76 19.61
N VAL A 459 -26.39 6.92 18.70
CA VAL A 459 -25.09 6.25 18.80
C VAL A 459 -24.31 6.42 17.49
N LEU A 460 -23.00 6.24 17.54
CA LEU A 460 -22.12 6.26 16.38
C LEU A 460 -21.46 4.89 16.20
N TRP A 461 -21.74 4.25 15.07
CA TRP A 461 -21.27 2.90 14.75
C TRP A 461 -20.11 2.94 13.74
N LEU A 462 -18.92 2.54 14.18
CA LEU A 462 -17.65 2.74 13.45
C LEU A 462 -16.95 1.43 13.11
N LEU A 463 -16.09 1.49 12.08
CA LEU A 463 -15.07 0.48 11.83
C LEU A 463 -13.72 0.92 12.41
N ALA A 464 -13.43 0.47 13.63
CA ALA A 464 -12.10 0.55 14.22
C ALA A 464 -11.59 -0.87 14.50
N ARG A 465 -10.70 -1.37 13.63
CA ARG A 465 -10.23 -2.76 13.68
C ARG A 465 -9.21 -3.00 14.79
N THR A 466 -8.52 -1.95 15.25
CA THR A 466 -7.49 -2.07 16.28
C THR A 466 -7.98 -1.57 17.64
N PRO A 467 -7.55 -2.21 18.76
CA PRO A 467 -7.92 -1.75 20.10
C PRO A 467 -7.51 -0.30 20.38
N TRP A 468 -6.33 0.11 19.92
CA TRP A 468 -5.80 1.46 20.15
C TRP A 468 -6.63 2.55 19.48
N ALA A 469 -7.12 2.33 18.25
CA ALA A 469 -8.02 3.28 17.61
C ALA A 469 -9.32 3.47 18.40
N ARG A 470 -9.88 2.36 18.94
CA ARG A 470 -11.08 2.41 19.78
C ARG A 470 -10.82 3.20 21.05
N GLN A 471 -9.71 2.91 21.74
CA GLN A 471 -9.33 3.60 22.97
C GLN A 471 -9.13 5.11 22.74
N ASN A 472 -8.36 5.50 21.72
CA ASN A 472 -8.11 6.90 21.40
C ASN A 472 -9.39 7.67 21.08
N MET A 473 -10.31 7.07 20.32
CA MET A 473 -11.63 7.65 20.04
C MET A 473 -12.48 7.80 21.31
N GLN A 474 -12.51 6.78 22.17
CA GLN A 474 -13.26 6.81 23.42
C GLN A 474 -12.72 7.84 24.42
N GLU A 475 -11.40 7.99 24.52
CA GLU A 475 -10.76 9.03 25.32
C GLU A 475 -11.07 10.43 24.79
N ARG A 476 -11.03 10.62 23.46
CA ARG A 476 -11.40 11.88 22.82
C ARG A 476 -12.86 12.23 23.04
N ALA A 477 -13.78 11.26 22.94
CA ALA A 477 -15.19 11.45 23.23
C ALA A 477 -15.42 11.89 24.68
N ARG A 478 -14.78 11.21 25.64
CA ARG A 478 -14.83 11.58 27.06
C ARG A 478 -14.33 13.00 27.30
N ALA A 479 -13.23 13.39 26.65
CA ALA A 479 -12.68 14.75 26.73
C ALA A 479 -13.63 15.82 26.17
N ARG A 480 -14.59 15.45 25.32
CA ARG A 480 -15.66 16.32 24.80
C ARG A 480 -17.00 16.17 25.53
N GLY A 481 -17.02 15.47 26.66
CA GLY A 481 -18.23 15.29 27.46
C GLY A 481 -19.25 14.32 26.86
N ILE A 482 -18.86 13.50 25.88
CA ILE A 482 -19.71 12.47 25.29
C ILE A 482 -19.41 11.14 25.96
N ASP A 483 -20.46 10.43 26.39
CA ASP A 483 -20.34 9.07 26.93
C ASP A 483 -19.66 8.14 25.89
N PRO A 484 -18.50 7.55 26.20
CA PRO A 484 -17.82 6.60 25.33
C PRO A 484 -18.68 5.38 24.96
N GLY A 485 -19.69 5.03 25.76
CA GLY A 485 -20.67 3.98 25.46
C GLY A 485 -21.55 4.27 24.25
N ARG A 486 -21.58 5.52 23.76
CA ARG A 486 -22.26 5.90 22.51
C ARG A 486 -21.45 5.60 21.26
N LEU A 487 -20.17 5.24 21.41
CA LEU A 487 -19.32 4.76 20.31
C LEU A 487 -19.38 3.23 20.26
N LEU A 488 -20.01 2.71 19.21
CA LEU A 488 -20.13 1.28 18.96
C LEU A 488 -19.17 0.89 17.83
N PHE A 489 -18.58 -0.30 17.93
CA PHE A 489 -17.59 -0.75 16.96
C PHE A 489 -18.05 -2.04 16.27
N ALA A 490 -18.19 -1.99 14.95
CA ALA A 490 -18.62 -3.14 14.17
C ALA A 490 -17.51 -4.22 14.13
N GLY A 491 -17.92 -5.48 14.24
CA GLY A 491 -17.03 -6.63 14.05
C GLY A 491 -16.63 -6.85 12.59
N PRO A 492 -15.69 -7.79 12.35
CA PRO A 492 -15.37 -8.28 11.01
C PRO A 492 -16.61 -8.78 10.29
N ALA A 493 -16.65 -8.61 8.98
CA ALA A 493 -17.74 -9.07 8.12
C ALA A 493 -17.17 -9.43 6.74
N SER A 494 -17.75 -10.44 6.10
CA SER A 494 -17.55 -10.65 4.66
C SER A 494 -18.12 -9.45 3.87
N PRO A 495 -17.75 -9.24 2.60
CA PRO A 495 -18.35 -8.19 1.77
C PRO A 495 -19.88 -8.24 1.72
N ALA A 496 -20.48 -9.43 1.60
CA ALA A 496 -21.93 -9.60 1.55
C ALA A 496 -22.60 -9.25 2.89
N GLN A 497 -22.02 -9.68 4.01
CA GLN A 497 -22.48 -9.32 5.36
C GLN A 497 -22.30 -7.82 5.64
N TYR A 498 -21.23 -7.22 5.12
CA TYR A 498 -20.95 -5.80 5.22
C TYR A 498 -22.03 -4.97 4.53
N LEU A 499 -22.48 -5.35 3.33
CA LEU A 499 -23.59 -4.70 2.65
C LEU A 499 -24.90 -4.88 3.42
N ALA A 500 -25.18 -6.11 3.86
CA ALA A 500 -26.41 -6.49 4.54
C ALA A 500 -26.69 -5.69 5.83
N ARG A 501 -25.63 -5.20 6.50
CA ARG A 501 -25.73 -4.42 7.75
C ARG A 501 -25.84 -2.91 7.57
N LEU A 502 -25.53 -2.36 6.39
CA LEU A 502 -25.64 -0.90 6.14
C LEU A 502 -27.05 -0.36 6.41
N PRO A 503 -28.17 -1.05 6.01
CA PRO A 503 -29.52 -0.60 6.32
C PRO A 503 -29.88 -0.52 7.81
N LEU A 504 -29.04 -1.05 8.71
CA LEU A 504 -29.26 -0.96 10.15
C LEU A 504 -28.95 0.42 10.71
N ALA A 505 -28.11 1.19 10.02
CA ALA A 505 -27.87 2.58 10.35
C ALA A 505 -28.98 3.49 9.80
N ASP A 506 -29.11 4.68 10.38
CA ASP A 506 -30.04 5.71 9.93
C ASP A 506 -29.36 6.71 8.99
N VAL A 507 -28.16 7.18 9.32
CA VAL A 507 -27.38 8.12 8.49
C VAL A 507 -25.90 7.74 8.50
N PHE A 508 -25.31 7.70 7.30
CA PHE A 508 -23.86 7.62 7.14
C PHE A 508 -23.23 9.01 7.26
N LEU A 509 -22.29 9.14 8.17
CA LEU A 509 -21.47 10.33 8.38
C LEU A 509 -20.16 10.16 7.61
N ASP A 510 -19.99 10.90 6.52
CA ASP A 510 -18.80 10.82 5.70
C ASP A 510 -17.59 11.52 6.33
N THR A 511 -16.40 11.21 5.81
CA THR A 511 -15.12 11.74 6.26
C THR A 511 -14.63 12.88 5.38
N TYR A 512 -13.77 13.74 5.91
CA TYR A 512 -13.15 14.88 5.22
C TYR A 512 -11.72 15.10 5.77
N PRO A 513 -10.73 15.47 4.93
CA PRO A 513 -10.78 15.76 3.49
C PRO A 513 -10.77 14.55 2.56
N TYR A 514 -10.73 13.33 3.09
CA TYR A 514 -10.86 12.13 2.26
C TYR A 514 -12.25 11.53 2.44
N ASN A 515 -13.14 11.74 1.47
CA ASN A 515 -14.47 11.16 1.47
C ASN A 515 -14.46 9.62 1.27
N SER A 516 -15.62 9.04 1.51
CA SER A 516 -15.94 7.68 1.11
C SER A 516 -16.18 7.61 -0.40
N GLY A 517 -15.56 6.64 -1.07
CA GLY A 517 -15.81 6.29 -2.47
C GLY A 517 -16.70 5.05 -2.54
N THR A 518 -16.09 3.87 -2.62
CA THR A 518 -16.77 2.56 -2.60
C THR A 518 -17.78 2.44 -1.45
N THR A 519 -17.37 2.75 -0.22
CA THR A 519 -18.24 2.73 0.96
C THR A 519 -19.47 3.64 0.84
N ALA A 520 -19.34 4.80 0.19
CA ALA A 520 -20.48 5.69 -0.04
C ALA A 520 -21.43 5.10 -1.09
N SER A 521 -20.90 4.57 -2.20
CA SER A 521 -21.72 3.88 -3.19
C SER A 521 -22.46 2.69 -2.59
N ASP A 522 -21.80 1.89 -1.74
CA ASP A 522 -22.40 0.78 -1.01
C ASP A 522 -23.52 1.23 -0.06
N ALA A 523 -23.31 2.33 0.68
CA ALA A 523 -24.36 2.90 1.53
C ALA A 523 -25.59 3.31 0.69
N LEU A 524 -25.38 4.02 -0.42
CA LEU A 524 -26.47 4.45 -1.31
C LEU A 524 -27.18 3.27 -1.98
N ARG A 525 -26.44 2.25 -2.40
CA ARG A 525 -26.96 0.96 -2.91
C ARG A 525 -27.94 0.34 -1.93
N MET A 526 -27.58 0.37 -0.65
CA MET A 526 -28.39 -0.19 0.43
C MET A 526 -29.45 0.79 0.98
N GLY A 527 -29.64 1.94 0.33
CA GLY A 527 -30.64 2.95 0.72
C GLY A 527 -30.31 3.69 2.02
N LEU A 528 -29.05 3.68 2.46
CA LEU A 528 -28.55 4.42 3.61
C LEU A 528 -28.16 5.86 3.18
N PRO A 529 -28.86 6.89 3.66
CA PRO A 529 -28.52 8.28 3.34
C PRO A 529 -27.16 8.71 3.89
N ILE A 530 -26.49 9.61 3.17
CA ILE A 530 -25.16 10.12 3.50
C ILE A 530 -25.23 11.63 3.74
N VAL A 531 -24.53 12.10 4.77
CA VAL A 531 -24.13 13.50 4.94
C VAL A 531 -22.63 13.59 4.70
N THR A 532 -22.19 14.46 3.78
CA THR A 532 -20.79 14.64 3.41
C THR A 532 -20.38 16.10 3.42
N LEU A 533 -19.09 16.35 3.67
CA LEU A 533 -18.46 17.66 3.54
C LEU A 533 -17.60 17.65 2.28
N SER A 534 -17.96 18.49 1.31
CA SER A 534 -17.25 18.64 0.05
C SER A 534 -16.23 19.77 0.08
N GLY A 535 -14.99 19.45 -0.29
CA GLY A 535 -13.87 20.38 -0.35
C GLY A 535 -13.49 20.78 -1.78
N LYS A 536 -12.19 20.89 -2.03
CA LYS A 536 -11.56 21.35 -3.29
C LYS A 536 -10.85 20.24 -4.06
N THR A 537 -10.41 19.19 -3.39
CA THR A 537 -9.69 18.07 -4.01
C THR A 537 -10.65 17.00 -4.54
N PHE A 538 -10.17 16.15 -5.44
CA PHE A 538 -10.93 14.98 -5.90
C PHE A 538 -11.39 14.13 -4.71
N ALA A 539 -10.47 13.79 -3.81
CA ALA A 539 -10.74 12.92 -2.66
C ALA A 539 -11.81 13.49 -1.72
N SER A 540 -11.89 14.82 -1.58
CA SER A 540 -12.87 15.49 -0.72
C SER A 540 -14.21 15.75 -1.40
N ARG A 541 -14.42 15.25 -2.63
CA ARG A 541 -15.64 15.51 -3.42
C ARG A 541 -16.31 14.25 -3.96
N MET A 542 -15.74 13.07 -3.68
CA MET A 542 -16.23 11.80 -4.20
C MET A 542 -17.68 11.51 -3.77
N ALA A 543 -17.98 11.58 -2.47
CA ALA A 543 -19.33 11.29 -1.97
C ALA A 543 -20.35 12.32 -2.46
N GLY A 544 -19.93 13.58 -2.63
CA GLY A 544 -20.77 14.62 -3.20
C GLY A 544 -21.16 14.34 -4.66
N SER A 545 -20.25 13.80 -5.47
CA SER A 545 -20.57 13.35 -6.83
C SER A 545 -21.63 12.25 -6.80
N LEU A 546 -21.42 11.21 -5.97
CA LEU A 546 -22.35 10.09 -5.83
C LEU A 546 -23.75 10.55 -5.39
N LEU A 547 -23.82 11.44 -4.39
CA LEU A 547 -25.06 12.01 -3.89
C LEU A 547 -25.81 12.81 -4.97
N ARG A 548 -25.10 13.63 -5.75
CA ARG A 548 -25.69 14.35 -6.88
C ARG A 548 -26.28 13.37 -7.89
N THR A 549 -25.57 12.29 -8.21
CA THR A 549 -25.99 11.30 -9.21
C THR A 549 -27.24 10.52 -8.79
N VAL A 550 -27.40 10.16 -7.51
CA VAL A 550 -28.63 9.49 -7.03
C VAL A 550 -29.80 10.45 -6.80
N GLY A 551 -29.58 11.76 -6.94
CA GLY A 551 -30.61 12.79 -6.74
C GLY A 551 -30.78 13.23 -5.28
N LEU A 552 -29.71 13.15 -4.47
CA LEU A 552 -29.68 13.59 -3.07
C LEU A 552 -28.64 14.72 -2.81
N PRO A 553 -28.60 15.80 -3.60
CA PRO A 553 -27.59 16.86 -3.44
C PRO A 553 -27.68 17.60 -2.09
N GLN A 554 -28.83 17.56 -1.41
CA GLN A 554 -29.01 18.13 -0.08
C GLN A 554 -28.17 17.46 1.02
N GLY A 555 -27.57 16.29 0.75
CA GLY A 555 -26.61 15.64 1.64
C GLY A 555 -25.20 16.21 1.58
N VAL A 556 -24.94 17.14 0.65
CA VAL A 556 -23.64 17.77 0.45
C VAL A 556 -23.58 19.09 1.20
N THR A 557 -22.59 19.23 2.08
CA THR A 557 -22.27 20.47 2.78
C THR A 557 -20.87 20.96 2.41
N THR A 558 -20.52 22.20 2.75
CA THR A 558 -19.22 22.81 2.42
C THR A 558 -18.53 23.45 3.63
N SER A 559 -19.08 23.21 4.83
CA SER A 559 -18.52 23.68 6.10
C SER A 559 -18.80 22.66 7.20
N VAL A 560 -17.92 22.61 8.21
CA VAL A 560 -18.10 21.72 9.37
C VAL A 560 -19.38 22.04 10.12
N ASP A 561 -19.76 23.32 10.20
CA ASP A 561 -20.97 23.74 10.91
C ASP A 561 -22.24 23.31 10.16
N ASP A 562 -22.28 23.43 8.84
CA ASP A 562 -23.42 22.96 8.04
C ASP A 562 -23.52 21.43 8.07
N TYR A 563 -22.37 20.74 8.05
CA TYR A 563 -22.28 19.29 8.22
C TYR A 563 -22.93 18.84 9.54
N VAL A 564 -22.53 19.44 10.67
CA VAL A 564 -23.08 19.16 12.00
C VAL A 564 -24.56 19.51 12.05
N LYS A 565 -24.95 20.69 11.56
CA LYS A 565 -26.33 21.18 11.57
C LYS A 565 -27.25 20.24 10.80
N LEU A 566 -26.84 19.77 9.62
CA LEU A 566 -27.64 18.85 8.81
C LEU A 566 -27.81 17.51 9.52
N ALA A 567 -26.72 16.92 10.03
CA ALA A 567 -26.78 15.65 10.74
C ALA A 567 -27.70 15.73 11.98
N VAL A 568 -27.52 16.76 12.82
CA VAL A 568 -28.38 17.00 14.00
C VAL A 568 -29.85 17.19 13.61
N LYS A 569 -30.12 17.91 12.51
CA LYS A 569 -31.47 18.10 11.99
C LYS A 569 -32.11 16.77 11.64
N LEU A 570 -31.40 15.89 10.94
CA LEU A 570 -31.89 14.55 10.58
C LEU A 570 -32.16 13.71 11.84
N GLY A 571 -31.26 13.71 12.83
CA GLY A 571 -31.47 12.96 14.08
C GLY A 571 -32.64 13.45 14.94
N ASN A 572 -32.97 14.75 14.89
CA ASN A 572 -34.01 15.35 15.75
C ASN A 572 -35.35 15.61 15.04
N LYS A 573 -35.41 15.53 13.71
CA LYS A 573 -36.63 15.83 12.92
C LYS A 573 -37.05 14.60 12.11
N PRO A 574 -37.85 13.67 12.68
CA PRO A 574 -38.23 12.42 12.03
C PRO A 574 -38.87 12.58 10.64
N LYS A 575 -39.65 13.64 10.41
CA LYS A 575 -40.23 13.92 9.10
C LYS A 575 -39.18 14.26 8.05
N GLU A 576 -38.17 15.02 8.44
CA GLU A 576 -37.07 15.40 7.53
C GLU A 576 -36.16 14.22 7.25
N TYR A 577 -35.81 13.45 8.28
CA TYR A 577 -35.11 12.18 8.11
C TYR A 577 -35.86 11.23 7.18
N LYS A 578 -37.17 11.05 7.38
CA LYS A 578 -37.98 10.20 6.52
C LYS A 578 -37.94 10.66 5.07
N ALA A 579 -38.13 11.96 4.80
CA ALA A 579 -38.05 12.50 3.44
C ALA A 579 -36.65 12.31 2.83
N PHE A 580 -35.59 12.48 3.63
CA PHE A 580 -34.21 12.29 3.21
C PHE A 580 -33.90 10.84 2.84
N ARG A 581 -34.42 9.87 3.61
CA ARG A 581 -34.31 8.43 3.36
C ARG A 581 -35.18 7.96 2.20
N ASP A 582 -36.43 8.44 2.13
CA ASP A 582 -37.39 8.09 1.07
C ASP A 582 -36.86 8.48 -0.32
N ALA A 583 -36.05 9.54 -0.43
CA ALA A 583 -35.45 9.98 -1.69
C ALA A 583 -34.52 8.93 -2.34
N LEU A 584 -33.98 7.98 -1.55
CA LEU A 584 -33.19 6.86 -2.07
C LEU A 584 -34.05 5.68 -2.53
N ALA A 585 -35.35 5.68 -2.21
CA ALA A 585 -36.32 4.65 -2.56
C ALA A 585 -35.80 3.22 -2.29
N GLY A 586 -35.22 3.00 -1.10
CA GLY A 586 -34.68 1.70 -0.69
C GLY A 586 -33.53 1.18 -1.58
N GLY A 587 -32.75 2.07 -2.19
CA GLY A 587 -31.65 1.73 -3.09
C GLY A 587 -32.03 1.71 -4.57
N GLU A 588 -33.30 1.89 -4.93
CA GLU A 588 -33.74 2.03 -6.32
C GLU A 588 -33.06 3.23 -7.01
N ALA A 589 -32.88 4.34 -6.27
CA ALA A 589 -32.22 5.53 -6.79
C ALA A 589 -30.78 5.24 -7.24
N TRP A 590 -30.08 4.36 -6.53
CA TRP A 590 -28.75 3.88 -6.90
C TRP A 590 -28.83 2.94 -8.11
N ARG A 591 -29.74 1.95 -8.10
CA ARG A 591 -29.86 0.94 -9.18
C ARG A 591 -30.12 1.56 -10.55
N ARG A 592 -30.94 2.61 -10.61
CA ARG A 592 -31.26 3.33 -11.87
C ARG A 592 -30.18 4.34 -12.33
N THR A 593 -29.17 4.63 -11.50
CA THR A 593 -28.11 5.60 -11.82
C THR A 593 -26.72 4.99 -11.68
N LEU A 594 -26.15 4.98 -10.47
CA LEU A 594 -24.80 4.47 -10.19
C LEU A 594 -24.65 2.97 -10.47
N GLY A 595 -25.74 2.22 -10.35
CA GLY A 595 -25.82 0.79 -10.64
C GLY A 595 -26.12 0.44 -12.10
N ASP A 596 -26.32 1.44 -12.98
CA ASP A 596 -26.49 1.23 -14.43
C ASP A 596 -25.11 1.08 -15.09
N THR A 597 -24.50 -0.08 -14.87
CA THR A 597 -23.15 -0.38 -15.38
C THR A 597 -23.12 -0.41 -16.91
N ASP A 598 -24.21 -0.83 -17.57
CA ASP A 598 -24.31 -0.83 -19.04
C ASP A 598 -24.14 0.57 -19.61
N ARG A 599 -24.88 1.54 -19.04
CA ARG A 599 -24.73 2.94 -19.42
C ARG A 599 -23.32 3.47 -19.15
N PHE A 600 -22.76 3.16 -17.99
CA PHE A 600 -21.40 3.59 -17.65
C PHE A 600 -20.38 3.08 -18.67
N VAL A 601 -20.44 1.79 -19.02
CA VAL A 601 -19.53 1.15 -20.00
C VAL A 601 -19.65 1.85 -21.35
N GLN A 602 -20.86 2.06 -21.85
CA GLN A 602 -21.08 2.75 -23.12
C GLN A 602 -20.46 4.16 -23.11
N GLU A 603 -20.75 4.95 -22.06
CA GLU A 603 -20.21 6.31 -21.93
C GLU A 603 -18.67 6.30 -21.84
N LEU A 604 -18.08 5.32 -21.15
CA LEU A 604 -16.63 5.19 -21.07
C LEU A 604 -16.02 4.85 -22.43
N GLU A 605 -16.58 3.87 -23.14
CA GLU A 605 -16.11 3.44 -24.45
C GLU A 605 -16.13 4.58 -25.48
N GLU A 606 -17.19 5.40 -25.48
CA GLU A 606 -17.27 6.60 -26.30
C GLU A 606 -16.11 7.57 -26.00
N ARG A 607 -15.74 7.73 -24.73
CA ARG A 607 -14.60 8.57 -24.31
C ARG A 607 -13.26 7.97 -24.72
N LEU A 608 -13.08 6.66 -24.55
CA LEU A 608 -11.88 5.94 -24.98
C LEU A 608 -11.68 6.03 -26.49
N LEU A 609 -12.74 5.86 -27.29
CA LEU A 609 -12.70 6.03 -28.74
C LEU A 609 -12.36 7.45 -29.17
N ALA A 610 -12.81 8.45 -28.42
CA ALA A 610 -12.56 9.86 -28.74
C ALA A 610 -11.10 10.27 -28.51
N ILE A 611 -10.41 9.67 -27.54
CA ILE A 611 -9.01 10.00 -27.21
C ILE A 611 -7.99 9.07 -27.86
N ARG A 612 -8.43 7.97 -28.48
CA ARG A 612 -7.52 7.02 -29.14
C ARG A 612 -6.69 7.72 -30.22
N VAL A 613 -5.43 7.35 -30.33
CA VAL A 613 -4.55 7.84 -31.41
C VAL A 613 -4.70 6.90 -32.61
N THR A 614 -5.00 7.45 -33.80
CA THR A 614 -5.11 6.67 -35.04
C THR A 614 -4.10 7.19 -36.07
N PRO A 615 -3.24 6.34 -36.66
CA PRO A 615 -2.30 6.75 -37.70
C PRO A 615 -3.01 7.46 -38.87
N GLY A 616 -2.47 8.59 -39.32
CA GLY A 616 -2.97 9.31 -40.50
C GLY A 616 -4.16 10.25 -40.26
N LYS A 617 -4.77 10.26 -39.08
CA LYS A 617 -5.62 11.38 -38.63
C LYS A 617 -4.72 12.42 -37.97
N ALA A 618 -4.15 13.33 -38.77
CA ALA A 618 -3.49 14.51 -38.22
C ALA A 618 -4.52 15.34 -37.44
N GLY A 619 -4.13 15.81 -36.24
CA GLY A 619 -4.97 16.57 -35.32
C GLY A 619 -5.41 17.94 -35.82
#